data_AF-A0A7C7MK25-F1
#
_entry.id   AF-A0A7C7MK25-F1
#
_cell.length_a   1.000
_cell.length_b   1.000
_cell.length_c   1.000
_cell.angle_alpha   90.00
_cell.angle_beta   90.00
_cell.angle_gamma   90.00
#
_symmetry.space_group_name_H-M   'P 1'
#
loop_
_entity.id
_entity.type
_entity.pdbx_description
1 polymer ?
#
loop_
_entity_poly.entity_id
_entity_poly.type
_entity_poly.pdbx_seq_one_letter_code
_entity_poly.pdbx_strand_id
1 'polypeptide(L)'
;MRNHLKLWSFILWLVFMVPLFAANQGPEQKTVEHAAKDKWIAIDKVQHFSYSCLISLGVQYVLVNKLEMNEDSAMPLSMAMSFSLGIIKELRDKKGKDGFFSRKDLIANGFGILTAGVIILLPAD
;
A
#
# COMPACT_ATOMS: atom_id res chain seq x y z
N MET A 1 -9.73 16.61 22.35
CA MET A 1 -10.98 16.19 21.64
C MET A 1 -11.00 16.53 20.15
N ARG A 2 -10.52 17.70 19.70
CA ARG A 2 -10.61 18.14 18.29
C ARG A 2 -9.75 17.33 17.29
N ASN A 3 -8.64 16.72 17.73
CA ASN A 3 -7.76 15.93 16.86
C ASN A 3 -8.31 14.52 16.58
N HIS A 4 -9.05 13.92 17.52
CA HIS A 4 -9.66 12.60 17.31
C HIS A 4 -10.73 12.64 16.20
N LEU A 5 -11.56 13.67 16.17
CA LEU A 5 -12.58 13.80 15.12
C LEU A 5 -11.96 13.95 13.73
N LYS A 6 -10.89 14.76 13.60
CA LYS A 6 -10.12 14.91 12.36
C LYS A 6 -9.43 13.61 11.93
N LEU A 7 -8.87 12.87 12.88
CA LEU A 7 -8.28 11.55 12.66
C LEU A 7 -9.31 10.55 12.13
N TRP A 8 -10.47 10.46 12.77
CA TRP A 8 -11.56 9.58 12.32
C TRP A 8 -12.10 9.99 10.95
N SER A 9 -12.25 11.29 10.67
CA SER A 9 -12.65 11.78 9.35
C SER A 9 -11.62 11.45 8.26
N PHE A 10 -10.32 11.57 8.56
CA PHE A 10 -9.24 11.20 7.63
C PHE A 10 -9.17 9.69 7.39
N ILE A 11 -9.33 8.88 8.44
CA ILE A 11 -9.42 7.42 8.34
C ILE A 11 -10.64 7.02 7.50
N LEU A 12 -11.81 7.61 7.75
CA LEU A 12 -13.01 7.37 6.96
C LEU A 12 -12.84 7.79 5.50
N TRP A 13 -12.19 8.94 5.24
CA TRP A 13 -11.87 9.39 3.89
C TRP A 13 -10.91 8.45 3.16
N LEU A 14 -9.85 7.96 3.82
CA LEU A 14 -8.95 6.94 3.26
C LEU A 14 -9.68 5.62 2.98
N VAL A 15 -10.50 5.16 3.92
CA VAL A 15 -11.30 3.93 3.77
C VAL A 15 -12.27 4.05 2.59
N PHE A 16 -12.75 5.26 2.25
CA PHE A 16 -13.64 5.49 1.12
C PHE A 16 -12.89 5.72 -0.20
N MET A 17 -11.76 6.42 -0.18
CA MET A 17 -10.97 6.78 -1.37
C MET A 17 -10.08 5.64 -1.89
N VAL A 18 -9.51 4.82 -1.01
CA VAL A 18 -8.66 3.69 -1.43
C VAL A 18 -9.43 2.67 -2.28
N PRO A 19 -10.70 2.30 -1.95
CA PRO A 19 -11.54 1.52 -2.84
C PRO A 19 -11.86 2.22 -4.16
N LEU A 20 -11.98 3.55 -4.19
CA LEU A 20 -12.26 4.33 -5.40
C LEU A 20 -11.07 4.37 -6.36
N PHE A 21 -9.84 4.52 -5.86
CA PHE A 21 -8.62 4.37 -6.67
C PHE A 21 -8.38 2.92 -7.10
N ALA A 22 -8.68 1.95 -6.24
CA ALA A 22 -8.66 0.53 -6.59
C ALA A 22 -9.79 0.13 -7.55
N ALA A 23 -10.88 0.89 -7.62
CA ALA A 23 -11.99 0.69 -8.54
C ALA A 23 -11.76 1.31 -9.92
N ASN A 24 -10.87 2.31 -10.03
CA ASN A 24 -10.47 2.90 -11.32
C ASN A 24 -9.31 2.18 -12.01
N GLN A 25 -8.85 1.07 -11.43
CA GLN A 25 -8.12 0.06 -12.19
C GLN A 25 -9.21 -0.69 -12.96
N GLY A 26 -9.38 -0.40 -14.26
CA GLY A 26 -10.17 -1.27 -15.14
C GLY A 26 -9.74 -2.73 -14.93
N PRO A 27 -10.61 -3.73 -15.16
CA PRO A 27 -10.34 -5.10 -14.74
C PRO A 27 -9.00 -5.56 -15.33
N GLU A 28 -7.95 -5.55 -14.51
CA GLU A 28 -6.71 -6.20 -14.86
C GLU A 28 -6.99 -7.68 -14.66
N GLN A 29 -7.65 -8.25 -15.67
CA GLN A 29 -8.12 -9.60 -15.68
C GLN A 29 -6.88 -10.48 -15.89
N LYS A 30 -6.11 -10.69 -14.81
CA LYS A 30 -5.00 -11.64 -14.78
C LYS A 30 -5.61 -13.03 -15.02
N THR A 31 -5.48 -13.54 -16.25
CA THR A 31 -5.92 -14.88 -16.64
C THR A 31 -5.03 -15.95 -15.99
N VAL A 32 -5.48 -17.21 -15.95
CA VAL A 32 -4.65 -18.35 -15.49
C VAL A 32 -3.32 -18.45 -16.27
N GLU A 33 -3.29 -17.97 -17.52
CA GLU A 33 -2.07 -17.84 -18.32
C GLU A 33 -1.04 -16.87 -17.72
N HIS A 34 -1.50 -15.77 -17.09
CA HIS A 34 -0.63 -14.83 -16.38
C HIS A 34 -0.02 -15.44 -15.11
N ALA A 35 -0.72 -16.33 -14.41
CA ALA A 35 -0.15 -17.04 -13.26
C ALA A 35 1.04 -17.93 -13.68
N ALA A 36 0.92 -18.63 -14.82
CA ALA A 36 1.99 -19.42 -15.41
C ALA A 36 3.16 -18.55 -15.93
N LYS A 37 2.92 -17.26 -16.20
CA LYS A 37 3.88 -16.26 -16.67
C LYS A 37 4.26 -15.21 -15.63
N ASP A 38 3.96 -15.39 -14.34
CA ASP A 38 4.32 -14.43 -13.30
C ASP A 38 5.86 -14.28 -13.26
N LYS A 39 6.40 -13.15 -13.74
CA LYS A 39 7.85 -12.91 -13.88
C LYS A 39 8.37 -12.11 -12.70
N TRP A 40 9.63 -12.34 -12.33
CA TRP A 40 10.30 -11.55 -11.30
C TRP A 40 10.62 -10.12 -11.77
N ILE A 41 10.89 -9.93 -13.06
CA ILE A 41 11.19 -8.63 -13.66
C ILE A 41 10.05 -8.31 -14.63
N ALA A 42 9.10 -7.51 -14.15
CA ALA A 42 7.96 -7.05 -14.92
C ALA A 42 7.40 -5.74 -14.33
N ILE A 43 6.64 -5.00 -15.15
CA ILE A 43 6.14 -3.66 -14.80
C ILE A 43 5.19 -3.69 -13.60
N ASP A 44 4.44 -4.77 -13.42
CA ASP A 44 3.60 -5.03 -12.26
C ASP A 44 4.43 -5.03 -10.96
N LYS A 45 5.62 -5.66 -10.95
CA LYS A 45 6.49 -5.66 -9.76
C LYS A 45 6.98 -4.26 -9.39
N VAL A 46 7.30 -3.46 -10.40
CA VAL A 46 7.68 -2.05 -10.21
C VAL A 46 6.50 -1.25 -9.65
N GLN A 47 5.29 -1.50 -10.13
CA GLN A 47 4.09 -0.85 -9.60
C GLN A 47 3.81 -1.23 -8.14
N HIS A 48 3.88 -2.52 -7.80
CA HIS A 48 3.74 -2.99 -6.42
C HIS A 48 4.76 -2.36 -5.47
N PHE A 49 6.03 -2.34 -5.87
CA PHE A 49 7.08 -1.63 -5.14
C PHE A 49 6.77 -0.13 -4.98
N SER A 50 6.42 0.54 -6.08
CA SER A 50 6.22 1.99 -6.10
C SER A 50 5.02 2.40 -5.25
N TYR A 51 3.89 1.70 -5.41
CA TYR A 51 2.69 1.98 -4.63
C TYR A 51 2.91 1.75 -3.14
N SER A 52 3.55 0.65 -2.74
CA SER A 52 3.76 0.39 -1.31
C SER A 52 4.74 1.37 -0.67
N CYS A 53 5.78 1.78 -1.41
CA CYS A 53 6.71 2.82 -0.96
C CYS A 53 6.00 4.16 -0.79
N LEU A 54 5.30 4.63 -1.82
CA LEU A 54 4.62 5.92 -1.82
C LEU A 54 3.47 5.99 -0.82
N ILE A 55 2.70 4.91 -0.64
CA ILE A 55 1.65 4.84 0.38
C ILE A 55 2.27 4.94 1.77
N SER A 56 3.34 4.20 2.06
CA SER A 56 4.03 4.26 3.36
C SER A 56 4.52 5.68 3.66
N LEU A 57 5.20 6.32 2.71
CA LEU A 57 5.69 7.69 2.85
C LEU A 57 4.55 8.72 2.98
N GLY A 58 3.51 8.60 2.15
CA GLY A 58 2.36 9.50 2.16
C GLY A 58 1.57 9.42 3.46
N VAL A 59 1.31 8.21 3.94
CA VAL A 59 0.64 7.99 5.24
C VAL A 59 1.50 8.52 6.38
N GLN A 60 2.81 8.23 6.38
CA GLN A 60 3.74 8.78 7.36
C GLN A 60 3.65 10.31 7.42
N TYR A 61 3.74 10.96 6.25
CA TYR A 61 3.66 12.41 6.17
C TYR A 61 2.36 12.95 6.77
N VAL A 62 1.21 12.35 6.44
CA VAL A 62 -0.08 12.81 6.97
C VAL A 62 -0.20 12.58 8.47
N LEU A 63 0.21 11.41 8.96
CA LEU A 63 0.19 11.08 10.39
C LEU A 63 1.03 12.07 11.21
N VAL A 64 2.24 12.37 10.77
CA VAL A 64 3.15 13.28 11.50
C VAL A 64 2.74 14.73 11.31
N ASN A 65 2.58 15.19 10.07
CA ASN A 65 2.49 16.63 9.77
C ASN A 65 1.07 17.20 9.79
N LYS A 66 0.03 16.36 9.73
CA LYS A 66 -1.37 16.82 9.72
C LYS A 66 -2.15 16.32 10.92
N LEU A 67 -1.74 15.19 11.49
CA LEU A 67 -2.39 14.60 12.66
C LEU A 67 -1.55 14.72 13.94
N GLU A 68 -0.36 15.32 13.85
CA GLU A 68 0.52 15.60 14.99
C GLU A 68 0.89 14.33 15.77
N MET A 69 0.98 13.19 15.06
CA MET A 69 1.37 11.91 15.64
C MET A 69 2.89 11.82 15.74
N ASN A 70 3.39 11.32 16.86
CA ASN A 70 4.83 11.08 17.05
C ASN A 70 5.36 10.12 15.98
N GLU A 71 6.56 10.41 15.46
CA GLU A 71 7.19 9.64 14.37
C GLU A 71 7.34 8.15 14.72
N ASP A 72 7.77 7.85 15.95
CA ASP A 72 7.93 6.49 16.48
C ASP A 72 6.63 5.66 16.42
N SER A 73 5.49 6.34 16.55
CA SER A 73 4.17 5.71 16.47
C SER A 73 3.62 5.71 15.04
N ALA A 74 3.90 6.76 14.27
CA ALA A 74 3.41 6.92 12.91
C ALA A 74 4.04 5.90 11.96
N MET A 75 5.33 5.60 12.14
CA MET A 75 6.10 4.71 11.27
C MET A 75 5.54 3.28 11.22
N PRO A 76 5.36 2.56 12.33
CA PRO A 76 4.77 1.21 12.28
C PRO A 76 3.34 1.24 11.73
N LEU A 77 2.58 2.31 11.98
CA LEU A 77 1.21 2.45 11.47
C LEU A 77 1.18 2.65 9.95
N SER A 78 2.03 3.52 9.41
CA SER A 78 2.08 3.78 7.96
C SER A 78 2.52 2.54 7.17
N MET A 79 3.51 1.81 7.69
CA MET A 79 3.94 0.52 7.13
C MET A 79 2.83 -0.54 7.18
N ALA A 80 2.15 -0.68 8.33
CA ALA A 80 1.07 -1.65 8.50
C ALA A 80 -0.11 -1.37 7.56
N MET A 81 -0.45 -0.09 7.34
CA MET A 81 -1.47 0.31 6.37
C MET A 81 -1.07 -0.10 4.95
N SER A 82 0.15 0.22 4.51
CA SER A 82 0.63 -0.17 3.19
C SER A 82 0.66 -1.69 3.00
N PHE A 83 1.14 -2.44 4.01
CA PHE A 83 1.17 -3.90 3.98
C PHE A 83 -0.22 -4.51 3.85
N SER A 84 -1.17 -4.00 4.63
CA SER A 84 -2.57 -4.45 4.60
C SER A 84 -3.20 -4.21 3.22
N LEU A 85 -2.94 -3.05 2.61
CA LEU A 85 -3.42 -2.75 1.25
C LEU A 85 -2.82 -3.69 0.20
N GLY A 86 -1.54 -4.03 0.33
CA GLY A 86 -0.90 -5.04 -0.53
C GLY A 86 -1.57 -6.41 -0.44
N ILE A 87 -1.84 -6.90 0.78
CA ILE A 87 -2.57 -8.17 0.99
C ILE A 87 -4.00 -8.09 0.44
N ILE A 88 -4.73 -7.02 0.72
CA ILE A 88 -6.11 -6.84 0.27
C ILE A 88 -6.19 -6.87 -1.26
N LYS A 89 -5.23 -6.27 -1.97
CA LYS A 89 -5.14 -6.34 -3.43
C LYS A 89 -4.98 -7.79 -3.90
N GLU A 90 -4.00 -8.52 -3.38
CA GLU A 90 -3.77 -9.91 -3.81
C GLU A 90 -4.94 -10.86 -3.48
N LEU A 91 -5.61 -10.65 -2.34
CA LEU A 91 -6.83 -11.41 -2.01
C LEU A 91 -7.99 -11.10 -2.95
N ARG A 92 -8.11 -9.85 -3.40
CA ARG A 92 -9.08 -9.43 -4.40
C ARG A 92 -8.77 -10.06 -5.76
N ASP A 93 -7.50 -10.02 -6.18
CA ASP A 93 -7.04 -10.59 -7.45
C ASP A 93 -7.33 -12.10 -7.49
N LYS A 94 -7.11 -12.82 -6.39
CA LYS A 94 -7.44 -14.25 -6.25
C LYS A 94 -8.93 -14.58 -6.43
N LYS A 95 -9.85 -13.66 -6.11
CA LYS A 95 -11.30 -13.94 -6.10
C LYS A 95 -11.93 -13.93 -7.51
N GLY A 96 -11.22 -13.46 -8.53
CA GLY A 96 -11.69 -13.48 -9.92
C GLY A 96 -11.81 -14.90 -10.49
N LYS A 97 -12.65 -15.09 -11.53
CA LYS A 97 -12.87 -16.41 -12.18
C LYS A 97 -11.58 -17.10 -12.65
N ASP A 98 -10.55 -16.31 -12.97
CA ASP A 98 -9.22 -16.76 -13.41
C ASP A 98 -8.08 -16.16 -12.56
N GLY A 99 -8.44 -15.62 -11.40
CA GLY A 99 -7.57 -14.82 -10.57
C GLY A 99 -6.54 -15.64 -9.80
N PHE A 100 -5.36 -15.06 -9.55
CA PHE A 100 -4.33 -15.69 -8.74
C PHE A 100 -3.74 -14.71 -7.72
N PHE A 101 -3.17 -15.28 -6.66
CA PHE A 101 -2.45 -14.55 -5.64
C PHE A 101 -0.95 -14.61 -5.94
N SER A 102 -0.30 -13.48 -6.22
CA SER A 102 1.13 -13.46 -6.50
C SER A 102 1.95 -13.26 -5.21
N ARG A 103 2.74 -14.28 -4.87
CA ARG A 103 3.76 -14.11 -3.83
C ARG A 103 4.87 -13.13 -4.25
N LYS A 104 5.11 -12.98 -5.55
CA LYS A 104 6.12 -12.05 -6.07
C LYS A 104 5.65 -10.60 -5.89
N ASP A 105 4.36 -10.34 -6.09
CA ASP A 105 3.76 -9.03 -5.81
C ASP A 105 3.83 -8.69 -4.31
N LEU A 106 3.55 -9.65 -3.42
CA LEU A 106 3.78 -9.45 -1.98
C LEU A 106 5.24 -9.10 -1.65
N ILE A 107 6.21 -9.78 -2.27
CA ILE A 107 7.64 -9.52 -2.04
C ILE A 107 8.00 -8.11 -2.56
N ALA A 108 7.51 -7.73 -3.74
CA ALA A 108 7.70 -6.39 -4.28
C ALA A 108 7.09 -5.29 -3.37
N ASN A 109 5.89 -5.53 -2.84
CA ASN A 109 5.29 -4.65 -1.83
C ASN A 109 6.20 -4.53 -0.59
N GLY A 110 6.74 -5.65 -0.10
CA GLY A 110 7.66 -5.69 1.04
C GLY A 110 8.92 -4.85 0.80
N PHE A 111 9.55 -4.96 -0.36
CA PHE A 111 10.70 -4.12 -0.72
C PHE A 111 10.37 -2.64 -0.75
N GLY A 112 9.19 -2.25 -1.25
CA GLY A 112 8.77 -0.85 -1.25
C GLY A 112 8.53 -0.31 0.17
N ILE A 113 7.93 -1.12 1.06
CA ILE A 113 7.72 -0.76 2.47
C ILE A 113 9.06 -0.62 3.21
N LEU A 114 9.99 -1.56 2.99
CA LEU A 114 11.34 -1.49 3.57
C LEU A 114 12.09 -0.25 3.09
N THR A 115 11.99 0.06 1.78
CA THR A 115 12.61 1.26 1.20
C THR A 115 12.04 2.53 1.82
N ALA A 116 10.71 2.62 1.97
CA ALA A 116 10.09 3.73 2.67
C ALA A 116 10.57 3.82 4.13
N GLY A 117 10.72 2.69 4.82
CA GLY A 117 11.26 2.64 6.17
C GLY A 117 12.68 3.21 6.27
N VAL A 118 13.56 2.82 5.34
CA VAL A 118 14.91 3.38 5.25
C VAL A 118 14.86 4.89 5.05
N ILE A 119 14.04 5.38 4.11
CA ILE A 119 13.88 6.82 3.84
C ILE A 119 13.40 7.58 5.07
N ILE A 120 12.42 7.03 5.81
CA ILE A 120 11.89 7.67 7.03
C ILE A 120 12.96 7.74 8.13
N LEU A 121 13.86 6.75 8.23
CA LEU A 121 14.94 6.72 9.22
C LEU A 121 16.16 7.55 8.82
N LEU A 122 16.22 8.06 7.59
CA LEU A 122 17.32 8.93 7.19
C LEU A 122 17.29 10.21 8.04
N PRO A 123 18.43 10.63 8.61
CA PRO A 123 18.49 11.88 9.33
C PRO A 123 18.14 13.05 8.40
N ALA A 124 17.29 13.95 8.88
CA ALA A 124 17.10 15.26 8.28
C ALA A 124 18.09 16.21 8.97
N ASP A 125 19.16 16.55 8.25
CA ASP A 125 20.15 17.55 8.69
C ASP A 125 19.57 18.97 8.74
#